data_AF-A0A815JIJ6-F1
#
_entry.id   AF-A0A815JIJ6-F1
#
_cell.length_a   1.000
_cell.length_b   1.000
_cell.length_c   1.000
_cell.angle_alpha   90.00
_cell.angle_beta   90.00
_cell.angle_gamma   90.00
#
_symmetry.space_group_name_H-M   'P 1'
#
loop_
_entity.id
_entity.type
_entity.pdbx_description
1 polymer ?
#
loop_
_entity_poly.entity_id
_entity_poly.type
_entity_poly.pdbx_seq_one_letter_code
_entity_poly.pdbx_strand_id
1 'polypeptide(L)'
;MRISSSSEFLSKDMKESNEKHSNKSSVFSIPKRVIVAILTSFGLLISTVIQTNFAITNSLILNPLNSKDISIDDDNDQTTNTTLKLSWTSVELGYLNSIFYLGYILSHMPAGFLVHQYSAIKIFLFPLLLLFILNLLMPITISTITSAFKINYYLTALVRLIQGLCAGCAFPASHGIVANWCPPSERGRMGGFIYSGLYAGPVVGFFLGGILAKYSGHYSIYYASVLIFSLES
;
A
#
# COMPACT_ATOMS: atom_id res chain seq x y z
N MET A 1 57.16 -21.57 45.80
CA MET A 1 56.04 -22.40 45.28
C MET A 1 54.70 -21.64 45.15
N ARG A 2 54.67 -20.28 45.15
CA ARG A 2 53.42 -19.47 45.16
C ARG A 2 53.03 -18.83 43.82
N ILE A 3 53.85 -18.97 42.77
CA ILE A 3 53.67 -18.24 41.50
C ILE A 3 52.71 -18.98 40.53
N SER A 4 52.65 -20.31 40.60
CA SER A 4 51.80 -21.15 39.72
C SER A 4 50.29 -20.98 39.97
N SER A 5 49.89 -20.67 41.21
CA SER A 5 48.48 -20.49 41.58
C SER A 5 47.89 -19.17 41.08
N SER A 6 48.73 -18.13 40.93
CA SER A 6 48.30 -16.80 40.47
C SER A 6 48.02 -16.79 38.96
N SER A 7 48.84 -17.48 38.16
CA SER A 7 48.63 -17.59 36.72
C SER A 7 47.39 -18.41 36.35
N GLU A 8 47.08 -19.47 37.11
CA GLU A 8 45.86 -20.25 36.90
C GLU A 8 44.60 -19.45 37.27
N PHE A 9 44.66 -18.67 38.35
CA PHE A 9 43.56 -17.81 38.78
C PHE A 9 43.27 -16.72 37.72
N LEU A 10 44.31 -16.01 37.25
CA LEU A 10 44.19 -15.04 36.18
C LEU A 10 43.67 -15.66 34.88
N SER A 11 44.06 -16.89 34.54
CA SER A 11 43.57 -17.58 33.35
C SER A 11 42.08 -17.96 33.45
N LYS A 12 41.58 -18.26 34.65
CA LYS A 12 40.16 -18.51 34.91
C LYS A 12 39.35 -17.23 34.83
N ASP A 13 39.82 -16.14 35.45
CA ASP A 13 39.18 -14.83 35.37
C ASP A 13 39.13 -14.29 33.93
N MET A 14 40.17 -14.56 33.14
CA MET A 14 40.23 -14.19 31.73
C MET A 14 39.28 -15.05 30.86
N LYS A 15 39.02 -16.31 31.24
CA LYS A 15 38.02 -17.15 30.58
C LYS A 15 36.60 -16.75 30.95
N GLU A 16 36.31 -16.51 32.23
CA GLU A 16 34.99 -16.07 32.70
C GLU A 16 34.63 -14.66 32.18
N SER A 17 35.60 -13.75 32.07
CA SER A 17 35.38 -12.44 31.46
C SER A 17 35.14 -12.52 29.95
N ASN A 18 35.85 -13.41 29.22
CA ASN A 18 35.60 -13.64 27.80
C ASN A 18 34.26 -14.34 27.53
N GLU A 19 33.81 -15.24 28.40
CA GLU A 19 32.47 -15.87 28.29
C GLU A 19 31.35 -14.85 28.55
N LYS A 20 31.53 -13.97 29.56
CA LYS A 20 30.62 -12.85 29.81
C LYS A 20 30.61 -11.82 28.69
N HIS A 21 31.73 -11.58 28.00
CA HIS A 21 31.78 -10.67 26.85
C HIS A 21 31.17 -11.27 25.58
N SER A 22 31.35 -12.58 25.35
CA SER A 22 30.71 -13.31 24.25
C SER A 22 29.19 -13.41 24.42
N ASN A 23 28.72 -13.58 25.65
CA ASN A 23 27.27 -13.70 25.93
C ASN A 23 26.54 -12.34 26.02
N LYS A 24 27.28 -11.22 25.98
CA LYS A 24 26.71 -9.86 26.10
C LYS A 24 26.64 -9.10 24.78
N SER A 25 27.06 -9.71 23.66
CA SER A 25 26.95 -9.14 22.31
C SER A 25 25.93 -9.86 21.41
N SER A 26 24.94 -10.55 21.98
CA SER A 26 23.70 -10.87 21.25
C SER A 26 22.79 -9.64 21.23
N VAL A 27 23.33 -8.51 20.77
CA VAL A 27 22.51 -7.42 20.26
C VAL A 27 21.63 -8.04 19.19
N PHE A 28 20.32 -7.91 19.36
CA PHE A 28 19.25 -8.43 18.52
C PHE A 28 19.49 -8.03 17.04
N SER A 29 20.39 -8.73 16.35
CA SER A 29 20.75 -8.46 14.97
C SER A 29 19.65 -9.06 14.13
N ILE A 30 18.62 -8.26 13.88
CA ILE A 30 17.53 -8.62 13.00
C ILE A 30 18.15 -9.04 11.66
N PRO A 31 17.97 -10.28 11.22
CA PRO A 31 18.59 -10.74 9.99
C PRO A 31 18.02 -9.94 8.82
N LYS A 32 18.87 -9.49 7.90
CA LYS A 32 18.50 -8.62 6.76
C LYS A 32 17.29 -9.14 5.96
N ARG A 33 17.09 -10.46 5.90
CA ARG A 33 15.93 -11.11 5.27
C ARG A 33 14.59 -10.76 5.92
N VAL A 34 14.55 -10.58 7.24
CA VAL A 34 13.34 -10.18 7.98
C VAL A 34 12.97 -8.73 7.67
N ILE A 35 13.97 -7.85 7.56
CA ILE A 35 13.76 -6.45 7.16
C ILE A 35 13.14 -6.39 5.76
N VAL A 36 13.68 -7.15 4.79
CA VAL A 36 13.12 -7.23 3.43
C VAL A 36 11.68 -7.77 3.43
N ALA A 37 11.38 -8.77 4.26
CA ALA A 37 10.03 -9.32 4.36
C ALA A 37 9.02 -8.31 4.95
N ILE A 38 9.43 -7.58 5.99
CA ILE A 38 8.63 -6.50 6.57
C ILE A 38 8.35 -5.42 5.53
N LEU A 39 9.38 -4.89 4.87
CA LEU A 39 9.23 -3.87 3.82
C LEU A 39 8.34 -4.34 2.66
N THR A 40 8.47 -5.61 2.25
CA THR A 40 7.61 -6.15 1.17
C THR A 40 6.16 -6.26 1.63
N SER A 41 5.93 -6.68 2.88
CA SER A 41 4.58 -6.75 3.46
C SER A 41 3.92 -5.37 3.55
N PHE A 42 4.65 -4.36 4.05
CA PHE A 42 4.16 -2.98 4.13
C PHE A 42 3.92 -2.39 2.74
N GLY A 43 4.84 -2.58 1.79
CA GLY A 43 4.62 -2.15 0.40
C GLY A 43 3.38 -2.78 -0.25
N LEU A 44 3.10 -4.06 0.01
CA LEU A 44 1.87 -4.72 -0.47
C LEU A 44 0.61 -4.17 0.21
N LEU A 45 0.70 -3.86 1.51
CA LEU A 45 -0.38 -3.22 2.27
C LEU A 45 -0.70 -1.84 1.67
N ILE A 46 0.31 -0.99 1.46
CA ILE A 46 0.10 0.35 0.89
C ILE A 46 -0.46 0.26 -0.53
N SER A 47 0.10 -0.63 -1.37
CA SER A 47 -0.37 -0.85 -2.74
C SER A 47 -1.85 -1.22 -2.78
N THR A 48 -2.31 -2.06 -1.85
CA THR A 48 -3.72 -2.47 -1.79
C THR A 48 -4.63 -1.43 -1.13
N VAL A 49 -4.13 -0.62 -0.18
CA VAL A 49 -4.84 0.57 0.32
C VAL A 49 -5.12 1.54 -0.84
N ILE A 50 -4.11 1.82 -1.67
CA ILE A 50 -4.25 2.69 -2.85
C ILE A 50 -5.37 2.19 -3.79
N GLN A 51 -5.54 0.88 -3.95
CA GLN A 51 -6.61 0.31 -4.78
C GLN A 51 -8.00 0.58 -4.20
N THR A 52 -8.14 0.56 -2.87
CA THR A 52 -9.41 0.86 -2.22
C THR A 52 -9.79 2.35 -2.29
N ASN A 53 -8.82 3.26 -2.41
CA ASN A 53 -9.08 4.70 -2.44
C ASN A 53 -10.10 5.08 -3.52
N PHE A 54 -9.97 4.54 -4.72
CA PHE A 54 -10.93 4.81 -5.79
C PHE A 54 -12.31 4.22 -5.51
N ALA A 55 -12.38 3.02 -4.94
CA ALA A 55 -13.66 2.40 -4.59
C ALA A 55 -14.42 3.23 -3.54
N ILE A 56 -13.70 3.78 -2.55
CA ILE A 56 -14.25 4.65 -1.52
C ILE A 56 -14.74 5.96 -2.14
N THR A 57 -13.92 6.61 -2.97
CA THR A 57 -14.31 7.83 -3.68
C THR A 57 -15.54 7.62 -4.55
N ASN A 58 -15.64 6.51 -5.29
CA ASN A 58 -16.82 6.16 -6.07
C ASN A 58 -18.08 6.00 -5.22
N SER A 59 -17.95 5.39 -4.04
CA SER A 59 -19.09 5.21 -3.13
C SER A 59 -19.63 6.55 -2.62
N LEU A 60 -18.74 7.52 -2.34
CA LEU A 60 -19.11 8.87 -1.89
C LEU A 60 -19.68 9.73 -3.03
N ILE A 61 -19.17 9.54 -4.23
CA ILE A 61 -19.66 10.11 -5.50
C ILE A 61 -21.10 9.64 -5.76
N LEU A 62 -21.37 8.33 -5.65
CA LEU A 62 -22.69 7.77 -5.93
C LEU A 62 -23.72 8.01 -4.82
N ASN A 63 -23.28 8.06 -3.57
CA ASN A 63 -24.14 8.31 -2.41
C ASN A 63 -23.71 9.59 -1.70
N PRO A 64 -24.05 10.78 -2.23
CA PRO A 64 -23.74 12.07 -1.58
C PRO A 64 -24.51 12.29 -0.26
N LEU A 65 -25.32 11.33 0.19
CA LEU A 65 -26.24 11.45 1.32
C LEU A 65 -25.55 11.64 2.68
N ASN A 66 -24.26 11.32 2.84
CA ASN A 66 -23.56 11.61 4.09
C ASN A 66 -23.23 13.11 4.29
N SER A 67 -23.64 13.97 3.35
CA SER A 67 -23.56 15.45 3.46
C SER A 67 -24.91 16.11 3.75
N LYS A 68 -26.03 15.35 3.78
CA LYS A 68 -27.38 15.89 3.94
C LYS A 68 -28.06 15.57 5.27
N ASP A 69 -27.41 14.87 6.20
CA ASP A 69 -27.99 14.56 7.52
C ASP A 69 -27.88 15.73 8.53
N ILE A 70 -27.86 16.97 8.05
CA ILE A 70 -28.26 18.14 8.84
C ILE A 70 -29.30 18.91 8.02
N SER A 71 -30.46 18.29 7.84
CA SER A 71 -31.71 19.04 7.65
C SER A 71 -32.19 19.46 9.05
N ILE A 72 -31.86 20.69 9.43
CA ILE A 72 -32.74 21.46 10.31
C ILE A 72 -33.76 22.11 9.39
N ASP A 73 -35.04 21.91 9.71
CA ASP A 73 -36.21 22.51 9.09
C ASP A 73 -35.98 23.97 8.68
N ASP A 74 -36.41 24.33 7.47
CA ASP A 74 -37.28 25.51 7.32
C ASP A 74 -38.07 25.45 6.01
N ASP A 75 -39.29 25.96 6.12
CA ASP A 75 -40.43 25.99 5.19
C ASP A 75 -40.17 26.58 3.79
N ASN A 76 -41.07 26.21 2.86
CA ASN A 76 -41.39 26.87 1.58
C ASN A 76 -40.25 27.19 0.59
N ASP A 77 -40.20 26.50 -0.55
CA ASP A 77 -40.65 27.07 -1.84
C ASP A 77 -40.48 26.06 -2.99
N GLN A 78 -41.28 26.22 -4.04
CA GLN A 78 -41.25 25.37 -5.22
C GLN A 78 -39.99 25.53 -6.07
N THR A 79 -39.56 24.41 -6.67
CA THR A 79 -38.84 24.36 -7.96
C THR A 79 -37.44 24.97 -7.98
N THR A 80 -36.45 24.18 -7.55
CA THR A 80 -35.46 23.58 -8.47
C THR A 80 -34.67 22.57 -7.67
N ASN A 81 -34.97 21.28 -7.84
CA ASN A 81 -34.06 20.21 -7.44
C ASN A 81 -32.83 20.26 -8.34
N THR A 82 -32.01 21.30 -8.19
CA THR A 82 -30.63 21.36 -8.65
C THR A 82 -29.81 20.52 -7.69
N THR A 83 -30.20 19.25 -7.52
CA THR A 83 -29.27 18.22 -7.05
C THR A 83 -28.19 18.20 -8.11
N LEU A 84 -27.07 18.87 -7.82
CA LEU A 84 -25.80 18.80 -8.52
C LEU A 84 -25.56 17.34 -8.87
N LYS A 85 -25.94 16.99 -10.10
CA LYS A 85 -26.00 15.62 -10.58
C LYS A 85 -24.56 15.26 -10.84
N LEU A 86 -24.01 14.54 -9.89
CA LEU A 86 -22.62 14.16 -9.89
C LEU A 86 -22.31 13.44 -11.21
N SER A 87 -21.36 13.96 -11.96
CA SER A 87 -21.29 13.89 -13.44
C SER A 87 -21.09 12.49 -14.03
N TRP A 88 -20.86 11.45 -13.23
CA TRP A 88 -20.58 10.08 -13.66
C TRP A 88 -21.60 9.09 -13.10
N THR A 89 -22.12 8.24 -13.98
CA THR A 89 -23.05 7.15 -13.63
C THR A 89 -22.33 5.97 -12.99
N SER A 90 -23.06 5.15 -12.21
CA SER A 90 -22.51 3.93 -11.59
C SER A 90 -21.91 2.97 -12.62
N VAL A 91 -22.46 2.96 -13.84
CA VAL A 91 -21.95 2.16 -14.96
C VAL A 91 -20.58 2.65 -15.43
N GLU A 92 -20.41 3.96 -15.62
CA GLU A 92 -19.12 4.57 -16.01
C GLU A 92 -18.03 4.33 -14.96
N LEU A 93 -18.37 4.43 -13.67
CA LEU A 93 -17.45 4.08 -12.57
C LEU A 93 -17.08 2.60 -12.57
N GLY A 94 -18.02 1.72 -12.94
CA GLY A 94 -17.78 0.30 -13.16
C GLY A 94 -16.78 0.04 -14.29
N TYR A 95 -16.86 0.79 -15.39
CA TYR A 95 -15.88 0.72 -16.47
C TYR A 95 -14.48 1.19 -16.05
N LEU A 96 -14.38 2.25 -15.25
CA LEU A 96 -13.11 2.70 -14.67
C LEU A 96 -12.47 1.68 -13.72
N ASN A 97 -13.27 0.92 -12.98
CA ASN A 97 -12.77 -0.24 -12.21
C ASN A 97 -12.32 -1.38 -13.12
N SER A 98 -13.08 -1.64 -14.18
CA SER A 98 -12.79 -2.73 -15.12
C SER A 98 -11.47 -2.50 -15.86
N ILE A 99 -11.21 -1.27 -16.33
CA ILE A 99 -9.96 -0.96 -17.05
C ILE A 99 -8.71 -1.09 -16.17
N PHE A 100 -8.84 -0.82 -14.87
CA PHE A 100 -7.78 -1.09 -13.91
C PHE A 100 -7.46 -2.59 -13.86
N TYR A 101 -8.46 -3.46 -13.73
CA TYR A 101 -8.24 -4.91 -13.68
C TYR A 101 -7.74 -5.47 -15.02
N LEU A 102 -8.14 -4.89 -16.16
CA LEU A 102 -7.57 -5.23 -17.45
C LEU A 102 -6.07 -4.93 -17.51
N GLY A 103 -5.65 -3.74 -17.06
CA GLY A 103 -4.23 -3.40 -16.93
C GLY A 103 -3.51 -4.35 -15.97
N TYR A 104 -4.13 -4.68 -14.83
CA TYR A 104 -3.57 -5.60 -13.84
C TYR A 104 -3.25 -6.97 -14.46
N ILE A 105 -4.21 -7.57 -15.17
CA ILE A 105 -4.04 -8.88 -15.81
C ILE A 105 -2.98 -8.83 -16.90
N LEU A 106 -2.99 -7.78 -17.73
CA LEU A 106 -2.04 -7.62 -18.84
C LEU A 106 -0.59 -7.53 -18.36
N SER A 107 -0.32 -6.79 -17.30
CA SER A 107 1.03 -6.66 -16.75
C SER A 107 1.48 -7.86 -15.92
N HIS A 108 0.55 -8.68 -15.44
CA HIS A 108 0.88 -9.78 -14.54
C HIS A 108 1.84 -10.81 -15.17
N MET A 109 1.55 -11.19 -16.43
CA MET A 109 2.37 -12.13 -17.19
C MET A 109 3.80 -11.63 -17.49
N PRO A 110 4.00 -10.43 -18.08
CA PRO A 110 5.33 -9.92 -18.35
C PRO A 110 6.11 -9.63 -17.06
N ALA A 111 5.45 -9.23 -15.98
CA ALA A 111 6.10 -9.03 -14.70
C ALA A 111 6.71 -10.32 -14.14
N GLY A 112 6.04 -11.48 -14.30
CA GLY A 112 6.60 -12.78 -13.93
C GLY A 112 7.93 -13.06 -14.62
N PHE A 113 8.02 -12.78 -15.92
CA PHE A 113 9.25 -12.96 -16.69
C PHE A 113 10.36 -11.97 -16.28
N LEU A 114 10.01 -10.70 -16.07
CA LEU A 114 10.95 -9.65 -15.66
C LEU A 114 11.67 -9.99 -14.35
N VAL A 115 10.95 -10.59 -13.39
CA VAL A 115 11.47 -10.96 -12.06
C VAL A 115 12.59 -12.01 -12.13
N HIS A 116 12.65 -12.81 -13.20
CA HIS A 116 13.76 -13.75 -13.41
C HIS A 116 15.03 -13.08 -13.96
N GLN A 117 14.88 -11.98 -14.70
CA GLN A 117 16.01 -11.31 -15.36
C GLN A 117 16.60 -10.17 -14.55
N TYR A 118 15.79 -9.47 -13.77
CA TYR A 118 16.22 -8.32 -12.96
C TYR A 118 16.04 -8.58 -11.47
N SER A 119 16.61 -7.70 -10.65
CA SER A 119 16.42 -7.77 -9.19
C SER A 119 14.95 -7.61 -8.83
N ALA A 120 14.37 -8.64 -8.19
CA ALA A 120 12.97 -8.65 -7.75
C ALA A 120 12.60 -7.44 -6.87
N ILE A 121 13.55 -6.94 -6.07
CA ILE A 121 13.36 -5.73 -5.25
C ILE A 121 13.14 -4.48 -6.13
N LYS A 122 13.91 -4.32 -7.21
CA LYS A 122 13.77 -3.16 -8.11
C LYS A 122 12.45 -3.22 -8.89
N ILE A 123 12.06 -4.41 -9.34
CA ILE A 123 10.78 -4.63 -10.03
C ILE A 123 9.60 -4.44 -9.09
N PHE A 124 9.77 -4.67 -7.79
CA PHE A 124 8.74 -4.35 -6.80
C PHE A 124 8.64 -2.84 -6.52
N LEU A 125 9.77 -2.17 -6.26
CA LEU A 125 9.80 -0.76 -5.83
C LEU A 125 9.46 0.23 -6.94
N PHE A 126 9.94 0.01 -8.17
CA PHE A 126 9.74 0.99 -9.25
C PHE A 126 8.27 1.18 -9.64
N PRO A 127 7.48 0.11 -9.90
CA PRO A 127 6.04 0.24 -10.16
C PRO A 127 5.27 0.71 -8.92
N LEU A 128 5.72 0.38 -7.71
CA LEU A 128 5.08 0.86 -6.47
C LEU A 128 5.22 2.37 -6.31
N LEU A 129 6.40 2.92 -6.60
CA LEU A 129 6.62 4.38 -6.61
C LEU A 129 5.80 5.07 -7.70
N LEU A 130 5.70 4.46 -8.89
CA LEU A 130 4.87 4.99 -9.97
C LEU A 130 3.38 4.97 -9.59
N LEU A 131 2.90 3.89 -8.96
CA LEU A 131 1.55 3.76 -8.44
C LEU A 131 1.22 4.87 -7.43
N PHE A 132 2.18 5.21 -6.58
CA PHE A 132 2.08 6.30 -5.62
C PHE A 132 1.88 7.67 -6.29
N ILE A 133 2.73 7.99 -7.27
CA ILE A 133 2.63 9.24 -8.04
C ILE A 133 1.28 9.34 -8.75
N LEU A 134 0.81 8.24 -9.35
CA LEU A 134 -0.49 8.19 -10.00
C LEU A 134 -1.66 8.33 -9.02
N ASN A 135 -1.53 7.81 -7.79
CA ASN A 135 -2.54 7.99 -6.75
C ASN A 135 -2.70 9.45 -6.33
N LEU A 136 -1.61 10.24 -6.33
CA LEU A 136 -1.69 11.70 -6.07
C LEU A 136 -2.36 12.46 -7.22
N LEU A 137 -2.24 11.94 -8.45
CA LEU A 137 -2.87 12.54 -9.63
C LEU A 137 -4.40 12.31 -9.66
N MET A 138 -4.90 11.23 -9.05
CA MET A 138 -6.33 10.90 -9.01
C MET A 138 -7.26 12.00 -8.46
N PRO A 139 -7.02 12.63 -7.30
CA PRO A 139 -7.88 13.72 -6.82
C PRO A 139 -7.85 14.94 -7.75
N ILE A 140 -6.77 15.16 -8.50
CA ILE A 140 -6.70 16.24 -9.49
C ILE A 140 -7.61 15.91 -10.68
N THR A 141 -7.53 14.68 -11.21
CA THR A 141 -8.39 14.28 -12.34
C THR A 141 -9.86 14.23 -11.95
N ILE A 142 -10.18 13.90 -10.69
CA ILE A 142 -11.56 13.84 -10.18
C ILE A 142 -12.09 15.23 -9.77
N SER A 143 -11.32 16.08 -9.09
CA SER A 143 -11.80 17.40 -8.64
C SER A 143 -12.09 18.39 -9.78
N THR A 144 -11.37 18.26 -10.90
CA THR A 144 -11.57 19.09 -12.10
C THR A 144 -12.93 18.81 -12.79
N ILE A 145 -13.69 17.81 -12.33
CA ILE A 145 -15.03 17.45 -12.85
C ILE A 145 -16.10 18.53 -12.57
N THR A 146 -15.82 19.51 -11.70
CA THR A 146 -16.76 20.62 -11.46
C THR A 146 -16.92 21.55 -12.69
N SER A 147 -16.06 21.43 -13.71
CA SER A 147 -16.14 22.27 -14.92
C SER A 147 -16.19 21.45 -16.23
N ALA A 148 -17.41 21.13 -16.67
CA ALA A 148 -17.87 21.10 -18.07
C ALA A 148 -17.24 20.19 -19.16
N PHE A 149 -16.20 19.36 -18.93
CA PHE A 149 -15.58 18.57 -20.02
C PHE A 149 -15.53 17.03 -19.82
N LYS A 150 -16.06 16.29 -20.81
CA LYS A 150 -15.95 14.82 -20.97
C LYS A 150 -14.49 14.31 -21.05
N ILE A 151 -13.53 15.19 -21.33
CA ILE A 151 -12.09 14.89 -21.42
C ILE A 151 -11.54 14.30 -20.11
N ASN A 152 -12.11 14.69 -18.96
CA ASN A 152 -11.65 14.24 -17.64
C ASN A 152 -11.93 12.74 -17.39
N TYR A 153 -12.96 12.16 -18.01
CA TYR A 153 -13.27 10.74 -17.88
C TYR A 153 -12.19 9.87 -18.54
N TYR A 154 -11.80 10.21 -19.78
CA TYR A 154 -10.76 9.47 -20.50
C TYR A 154 -9.39 9.60 -19.84
N LEU A 155 -9.06 10.76 -19.28
CA LEU A 155 -7.83 10.95 -18.52
C LEU A 155 -7.83 10.07 -17.26
N THR A 156 -8.94 10.04 -16.53
CA THR A 156 -9.09 9.16 -15.36
C THR A 156 -9.00 7.69 -15.76
N ALA A 157 -9.62 7.29 -16.88
CA ALA A 157 -9.51 5.93 -17.40
C ALA A 157 -8.06 5.55 -17.76
N LEU A 158 -7.29 6.47 -18.35
CA LEU A 158 -5.89 6.26 -18.68
C LEU A 158 -5.03 6.13 -17.41
N VAL A 159 -5.21 7.01 -16.42
CA VAL A 159 -4.51 6.90 -15.13
C VAL A 159 -4.82 5.56 -14.48
N ARG A 160 -6.09 5.13 -14.48
CA ARG A 160 -6.52 3.85 -13.90
C ARG A 160 -5.95 2.65 -14.65
N LEU A 161 -5.84 2.72 -15.97
CA LEU A 161 -5.16 1.69 -16.76
C LEU A 161 -3.69 1.56 -16.35
N ILE A 162 -2.96 2.69 -16.26
CA ILE A 162 -1.54 2.70 -15.88
C ILE A 162 -1.36 2.23 -14.43
N GLN A 163 -2.24 2.62 -13.50
CA GLN A 163 -2.24 2.10 -12.14
C GLN A 163 -2.44 0.58 -12.11
N GLY A 164 -3.34 0.06 -12.93
CA GLY A 164 -3.55 -1.38 -13.11
C GLY A 164 -2.28 -2.07 -13.58
N LEU A 165 -1.65 -1.53 -14.63
CA LEU A 165 -0.40 -2.04 -15.17
C LEU A 165 0.72 -2.06 -14.12
N CYS A 166 0.82 -1.05 -13.25
CA CYS A 166 1.81 -1.00 -12.19
C CYS A 166 1.52 -2.00 -11.06
N ALA A 167 0.26 -2.08 -10.63
CA ALA A 167 -0.18 -2.96 -9.56
C ALA A 167 -0.05 -4.45 -9.93
N GLY A 168 -0.26 -4.79 -11.21
CA GLY A 168 -0.12 -6.16 -11.73
C GLY A 168 1.26 -6.78 -11.51
N CYS A 169 2.31 -5.95 -11.38
CA CYS A 169 3.68 -6.38 -11.16
C CYS A 169 3.99 -6.74 -9.69
N ALA A 170 3.22 -6.24 -8.73
CA ALA A 170 3.56 -6.33 -7.31
C ALA A 170 3.54 -7.78 -6.79
N PHE A 171 2.56 -8.57 -7.22
CA PHE A 171 2.41 -9.97 -6.81
C PHE A 171 3.55 -10.87 -7.32
N PRO A 172 3.87 -10.95 -8.63
CA PRO A 172 4.99 -11.75 -9.11
C PRO A 172 6.34 -11.28 -8.55
N ALA A 173 6.52 -9.96 -8.36
CA ALA A 173 7.72 -9.42 -7.75
C ALA A 173 7.87 -9.86 -6.28
N SER A 174 6.79 -9.83 -5.50
CA SER A 174 6.79 -10.32 -4.11
C SER A 174 7.11 -11.81 -4.01
N HIS A 175 6.58 -12.64 -4.92
CA HIS A 175 6.92 -14.05 -5.04
C HIS A 175 8.41 -14.25 -5.35
N GLY A 176 8.99 -13.44 -6.24
CA GLY A 176 10.43 -13.45 -6.53
C GLY A 176 11.29 -13.03 -5.34
N ILE A 177 10.85 -12.03 -4.57
CA ILE A 177 11.55 -11.61 -3.34
C ILE A 177 11.57 -12.77 -2.32
N VAL A 178 10.43 -13.40 -2.10
CA VAL A 178 10.32 -14.58 -1.22
C VAL A 178 11.23 -15.71 -1.70
N ALA A 179 11.27 -15.97 -3.01
CA ALA A 179 12.12 -17.02 -3.58
C ALA A 179 13.62 -16.76 -3.37
N ASN A 180 14.05 -15.51 -3.54
CA ASN A 180 15.47 -15.13 -3.52
C ASN A 180 16.03 -14.85 -2.12
N TRP A 181 15.20 -14.39 -1.17
CA TRP A 181 15.66 -13.96 0.16
C TRP A 181 15.30 -14.91 1.30
N CYS A 182 14.36 -15.85 1.07
CA CYS A 182 13.92 -16.77 2.12
C CYS A 182 14.53 -18.17 1.92
N PRO A 183 15.14 -18.77 2.96
CA PRO A 183 15.60 -20.16 2.89
C PRO A 183 14.39 -21.10 2.73
N PRO A 184 14.54 -22.25 2.03
CA PRO A 184 13.42 -23.15 1.73
C PRO A 184 12.61 -23.60 2.97
N SER A 185 13.27 -23.75 4.12
CA SER A 185 12.66 -24.14 5.40
C SER A 185 11.72 -23.09 5.99
N GLU A 186 11.96 -21.79 5.74
CA GLU A 186 11.20 -20.68 6.32
C GLU A 186 10.32 -19.98 5.27
N ARG A 187 10.43 -20.36 3.99
CA ARG A 187 9.76 -19.71 2.85
C ARG A 187 8.24 -19.63 3.03
N GLY A 188 7.61 -20.68 3.54
CA GLY A 188 6.17 -20.69 3.82
C GLY A 188 5.76 -19.69 4.90
N ARG A 189 6.52 -19.60 5.99
CA ARG A 189 6.26 -18.66 7.10
C ARG A 189 6.48 -17.21 6.66
N MET A 190 7.58 -16.93 5.97
CA MET A 190 7.89 -15.59 5.47
C MET A 190 6.90 -15.16 4.36
N GLY A 191 6.54 -16.07 3.46
CA GLY A 191 5.52 -15.82 2.45
C GLY A 191 4.16 -15.52 3.08
N GLY A 192 3.72 -16.32 4.07
CA GLY A 192 2.49 -16.06 4.80
C GLY A 192 2.47 -14.69 5.49
N PHE A 193 3.60 -14.27 6.07
CA PHE A 193 3.74 -12.93 6.64
C PHE A 193 3.65 -11.84 5.57
N ILE A 194 4.36 -11.96 4.45
CA ILE A 194 4.32 -10.96 3.36
C ILE A 194 2.91 -10.82 2.78
N TYR A 195 2.21 -11.93 2.54
CA TYR A 195 0.85 -11.90 2.01
C TYR A 195 -0.19 -11.45 3.03
N SER A 196 0.12 -11.47 4.33
CA SER A 196 -0.76 -10.87 5.33
C SER A 196 -1.00 -9.38 5.05
N GLY A 197 0.03 -8.64 4.61
CA GLY A 197 -0.09 -7.24 4.21
C GLY A 197 -1.01 -7.04 3.01
N LEU A 198 -0.93 -7.94 2.01
CA LEU A 198 -1.81 -7.93 0.83
C LEU A 198 -3.29 -8.03 1.21
N TYR A 199 -3.65 -8.88 2.18
CA TYR A 199 -5.03 -9.06 2.61
C TYR A 199 -5.47 -8.03 3.67
N ALA A 200 -4.54 -7.53 4.49
CA ALA A 200 -4.82 -6.52 5.50
C ALA A 200 -5.08 -5.14 4.87
N GLY A 201 -4.42 -4.80 3.77
CA GLY A 201 -4.50 -3.47 3.17
C GLY A 201 -5.92 -3.04 2.78
N PRO A 202 -6.74 -3.85 2.11
CA PRO A 202 -8.12 -3.45 1.81
C PRO A 202 -8.97 -3.20 3.06
N VAL A 203 -8.78 -4.00 4.12
CA VAL A 203 -9.49 -3.82 5.40
C VAL A 203 -9.12 -2.47 6.02
N VAL A 204 -7.83 -2.18 6.10
CA VAL A 204 -7.32 -0.90 6.59
C VAL A 204 -7.80 0.26 5.72
N GLY A 205 -7.77 0.10 4.40
CA GLY A 205 -8.18 1.10 3.43
C GLY A 205 -9.65 1.46 3.53
N PHE A 206 -10.55 0.48 3.58
CA PHE A 206 -11.99 0.74 3.78
C PHE A 206 -12.30 1.34 5.15
N PHE A 207 -11.63 0.89 6.21
CA PHE A 207 -11.82 1.43 7.55
C PHE A 207 -11.38 2.90 7.64
N LEU A 208 -10.18 3.21 7.17
CA LEU A 208 -9.65 4.57 7.10
C LEU A 208 -10.49 5.43 6.16
N GLY A 209 -10.94 4.90 5.03
CA GLY A 209 -11.80 5.65 4.12
C GLY A 209 -13.15 6.00 4.70
N GLY A 210 -13.77 5.08 5.44
CA GLY A 210 -15.03 5.34 6.14
C GLY A 210 -14.89 6.43 7.20
N ILE A 211 -13.83 6.39 8.00
CA ILE A 211 -13.61 7.41 9.04
C ILE A 211 -13.26 8.77 8.42
N LEU A 212 -12.40 8.81 7.40
CA LEU A 212 -11.99 10.06 6.73
C LEU A 212 -13.14 10.70 5.93
N ALA A 213 -13.98 9.88 5.31
CA ALA A 213 -15.17 10.37 4.61
C ALA A 213 -16.12 11.15 5.53
N LYS A 214 -16.18 10.78 6.81
CA LYS A 214 -17.02 11.45 7.82
C LYS A 214 -16.45 12.81 8.24
N TYR A 215 -15.12 12.98 8.28
CA TYR A 215 -14.49 14.16 8.90
C TYR A 215 -13.83 15.15 7.93
N SER A 216 -13.36 14.72 6.74
CA SER A 216 -12.46 15.55 5.92
C SER A 216 -12.79 15.59 4.42
N GLY A 217 -13.97 15.12 4.01
CA GLY A 217 -14.44 15.20 2.62
C GLY A 217 -13.85 14.12 1.69
N HIS A 218 -14.36 14.08 0.45
CA HIS A 218 -14.24 12.91 -0.45
C HIS A 218 -12.82 12.66 -1.00
N TYR A 219 -11.92 13.65 -0.92
CA TYR A 219 -10.54 13.55 -1.44
C TYR A 219 -9.48 13.31 -0.36
N SER A 220 -9.86 13.40 0.92
CA SER A 220 -8.93 13.29 2.06
C SER A 220 -8.17 11.95 2.10
N ILE A 221 -8.78 10.88 1.59
CA ILE A 221 -8.19 9.54 1.57
C ILE A 221 -6.93 9.42 0.70
N TYR A 222 -6.87 10.19 -0.40
CA TYR A 222 -5.71 10.22 -1.28
C TYR A 222 -4.50 10.83 -0.57
N TYR A 223 -4.70 11.87 0.23
CA TYR A 223 -3.66 12.51 1.04
C TYR A 223 -3.24 11.64 2.24
N ALA A 224 -4.18 10.92 2.85
CA ALA A 224 -3.84 9.99 3.94
C ALA A 224 -2.97 8.82 3.47
N SER A 225 -3.25 8.29 2.27
CA SER A 225 -2.40 7.27 1.65
C SER A 225 -0.98 7.78 1.36
N VAL A 226 -0.85 9.08 1.07
CA VAL A 226 0.44 9.77 0.90
C VAL A 226 1.20 9.84 2.22
N LEU A 227 0.54 10.20 3.32
CA LEU A 227 1.14 10.22 4.65
C LEU A 227 1.63 8.84 5.10
N ILE A 228 0.85 7.79 4.84
CA ILE A 228 1.24 6.41 5.19
C ILE A 228 2.53 6.01 4.47
N PHE A 229 2.68 6.37 3.20
CA PHE A 229 3.90 6.10 2.44
C PHE A 229 5.09 6.95 2.90
N SER A 230 4.87 8.23 3.23
CA SER A 230 5.93 9.10 3.76
C SER A 230 6.45 8.68 5.13
N LEU A 231 5.67 7.90 5.90
CA LEU A 231 6.12 7.31 7.16
C LEU A 231 7.07 6.10 6.95
N GLU A 232 7.15 5.56 5.73
CA GLU A 232 8.00 4.41 5.39
C GLU A 232 9.39 4.82 4.87
N SER A 233 9.59 6.07 4.44
CA SER A 233 10.85 6.64 3.92
C SER A 233 11.69 7.33 4.98
#